data_AF-A0A7C6N3W9-F1
#
_entry.id   AF-A0A7C6N3W9-F1
#
_cell.length_a   1.000
_cell.length_b   1.000
_cell.length_c   1.000
_cell.angle_alpha   90.00
_cell.angle_beta   90.00
_cell.angle_gamma   90.00
#
_symmetry.space_group_name_H-M   'P 1'
#
loop_
_entity.id
_entity.type
_entity.pdbx_description
1 polymer ?
#
loop_
_entity_poly.entity_id
_entity_poly.type
_entity_poly.pdbx_seq_one_letter_code
_entity_poly.pdbx_strand_id
1 'polypeptide(L)'
;MRPLYSNINDVYTSLTINDGIATIKGYVQRTSSGNSIYLSSTLQRYNNGLWIDVESWSKTTTSFSASISEKSEVGKGSYRVRTYYSVDGNGGTETGTIYSKEITY
;
A
#
# COMPACT_ATOMS: atom_id res chain seq x y z
N MET A 1 -7.15 5.69 -20.05
CA MET A 1 -7.35 6.95 -19.29
C MET A 1 -6.94 6.69 -17.84
N ARG A 2 -5.91 7.35 -17.31
CA ARG A 2 -5.64 7.41 -15.85
C ARG A 2 -6.55 8.52 -15.29
N PRO A 3 -7.16 8.36 -14.12
CA PRO A 3 -7.79 9.50 -13.45
C PRO A 3 -6.74 10.61 -13.32
N LEU A 4 -7.09 11.84 -13.69
CA LEU A 4 -6.28 13.02 -13.38
C LEU A 4 -6.42 13.26 -11.87
N TYR A 5 -5.58 12.59 -11.09
CA TYR A 5 -5.46 12.89 -9.66
C TYR A 5 -4.94 14.33 -9.52
N SER A 6 -5.71 15.17 -8.86
CA SER A 6 -5.32 16.54 -8.54
C SER A 6 -4.43 16.58 -7.30
N ASN A 7 -4.65 15.66 -6.35
CA ASN A 7 -4.00 15.67 -5.05
C ASN A 7 -2.87 14.63 -4.94
N ILE A 8 -2.73 13.71 -5.89
CA ILE A 8 -1.75 12.62 -5.84
C ILE A 8 -0.77 12.71 -7.01
N ASN A 9 0.53 12.72 -6.69
CA ASN A 9 1.61 12.73 -7.66
C ASN A 9 2.06 11.31 -8.02
N ASP A 10 2.21 10.45 -7.01
CA ASP A 10 2.71 9.08 -7.20
C ASP A 10 2.20 8.12 -6.12
N VAL A 11 2.05 6.85 -6.49
CA VAL A 11 1.69 5.76 -5.59
C VAL A 11 2.41 4.49 -6.03
N TYR A 12 3.08 3.82 -5.11
CA TYR A 12 3.66 2.50 -5.37
C TYR A 12 3.45 1.53 -4.22
N THR A 13 3.44 0.24 -4.56
CA THR A 13 3.44 -0.86 -3.60
C THR A 13 4.34 -1.97 -4.10
N SER A 14 5.04 -2.65 -3.20
CA SER A 14 5.89 -3.79 -3.54
C SER A 14 5.96 -4.79 -2.41
N LEU A 15 6.12 -6.05 -2.80
CA LEU A 15 6.42 -7.15 -1.91
C LEU A 15 7.72 -7.80 -2.39
N THR A 16 8.56 -8.20 -1.45
CA THR A 16 9.68 -9.13 -1.68
C THR A 16 9.69 -10.13 -0.54
N ILE A 17 9.98 -11.40 -0.82
CA ILE A 17 10.14 -12.43 0.21
C ILE A 17 11.51 -13.06 0.03
N ASN A 18 12.33 -13.02 1.09
CA ASN A 18 13.63 -13.66 1.14
C ASN A 18 13.71 -14.48 2.44
N ASP A 19 13.99 -15.77 2.33
CA ASP A 19 14.17 -16.68 3.47
C ASP A 19 13.07 -16.58 4.53
N GLY A 20 11.82 -16.48 4.09
CA GLY A 20 10.65 -16.44 4.98
C GLY A 20 10.39 -15.06 5.59
N ILE A 21 11.11 -14.03 5.17
CA ILE A 21 10.87 -12.65 5.58
C ILE A 21 10.24 -11.89 4.43
N ALA A 22 8.96 -11.57 4.57
CA ALA A 22 8.26 -10.66 3.68
C ALA A 22 8.66 -9.22 4.03
N THR A 23 9.08 -8.44 3.03
CA THR A 23 9.30 -7.00 3.14
C THR A 23 8.20 -6.29 2.35
N ILE A 24 7.40 -5.51 3.06
CA ILE A 24 6.22 -4.82 2.59
C ILE A 24 6.59 -3.36 2.38
N LYS A 25 6.34 -2.82 1.18
CA LYS A 25 6.45 -1.39 0.94
C LYS A 25 5.17 -0.82 0.37
N GLY A 26 4.71 0.28 0.94
CA GLY A 26 3.67 1.13 0.38
C GLY A 26 4.13 2.58 0.42
N TYR A 27 3.77 3.35 -0.59
CA TYR A 27 4.13 4.76 -0.68
C TYR A 27 3.09 5.55 -1.43
N VAL A 28 2.86 6.76 -0.95
CA VAL A 28 2.02 7.78 -1.59
C VAL A 28 2.74 9.10 -1.50
N GLN A 29 2.73 9.85 -2.59
CA GLN A 29 3.15 11.24 -2.64
C GLN A 29 1.97 12.10 -3.04
N ARG A 30 1.65 13.10 -2.21
CA ARG A 30 0.65 14.11 -2.56
C ARG A 30 1.27 15.25 -3.36
N THR A 31 0.44 15.96 -4.11
CA THR A 31 0.77 17.27 -4.68
C THR A 31 0.68 18.35 -3.58
N SER A 32 1.00 19.60 -3.93
CA SER A 32 0.82 20.74 -3.04
C SER A 32 -0.62 21.06 -2.68
N SER A 33 -1.62 20.58 -3.45
CA SER A 33 -3.04 20.77 -3.15
C SER A 33 -3.61 19.75 -2.16
N GLY A 34 -2.88 18.66 -1.91
CA GLY A 34 -3.18 17.73 -0.83
C GLY A 34 -2.77 18.30 0.53
N ASN A 35 -3.50 17.94 1.58
CA ASN A 35 -3.32 18.41 2.95
C ASN A 35 -2.84 17.29 3.88
N SER A 36 -3.37 16.07 3.69
CA SER A 36 -3.06 14.89 4.49
C SER A 36 -2.98 13.65 3.60
N ILE A 37 -2.24 12.66 4.06
CA ILE A 37 -2.16 11.34 3.47
C ILE A 37 -2.48 10.33 4.58
N TYR A 38 -3.45 9.47 4.31
CA TYR A 38 -3.61 8.19 4.98
C TYR A 38 -3.16 7.08 4.03
N LEU A 39 -2.29 6.21 4.52
CA LEU A 39 -1.74 5.07 3.80
C LEU A 39 -1.92 3.83 4.66
N SER A 40 -2.41 2.75 4.08
CA SER A 40 -2.52 1.45 4.72
C SER A 40 -1.97 0.37 3.78
N SER A 41 -1.12 -0.51 4.29
CA SER A 41 -0.62 -1.67 3.57
C SER A 41 -0.95 -2.93 4.35
N THR A 42 -1.57 -3.89 3.67
CA THR A 42 -1.96 -5.19 4.23
C THR A 42 -1.22 -6.28 3.48
N LEU A 43 -0.46 -7.11 4.20
CA LEU A 43 0.05 -8.36 3.67
C LEU A 43 -1.11 -9.36 3.59
N GLN A 44 -1.33 -9.93 2.41
CA GLN A 44 -2.37 -10.93 2.17
C GLN A 44 -1.74 -12.25 1.74
N ARG A 45 -2.30 -13.36 2.22
CA ARG A 45 -1.95 -14.73 1.79
C ARG A 45 -3.10 -15.33 1.01
N TYR A 46 -2.80 -16.00 -0.08
CA TYR A 46 -3.79 -16.75 -0.83
C TYR A 46 -4.13 -18.05 -0.11
N ASN A 47 -5.42 -18.28 0.11
CA ASN A 47 -5.96 -19.49 0.72
C ASN A 47 -7.29 -19.84 0.06
N ASN A 48 -7.36 -21.01 -0.58
CA ASN A 48 -8.58 -21.59 -1.17
C ASN A 48 -9.42 -20.61 -2.02
N GLY A 49 -8.80 -19.89 -2.96
CA GLY A 49 -9.53 -18.97 -3.84
C GLY A 49 -9.59 -17.52 -3.34
N LEU A 50 -9.24 -17.27 -2.07
CA LEU A 50 -9.38 -15.97 -1.43
C LEU A 50 -8.04 -15.43 -0.94
N TRP A 51 -7.95 -14.10 -0.90
CA TRP A 51 -6.84 -13.40 -0.28
C TRP A 51 -7.22 -13.03 1.15
N ILE A 52 -6.51 -13.62 2.12
CA ILE A 52 -6.76 -13.43 3.55
C ILE A 52 -5.72 -12.47 4.10
N ASP A 53 -6.18 -11.48 4.87
CA ASP A 53 -5.31 -10.51 5.53
C ASP A 53 -4.49 -11.22 6.62
N VAL A 54 -3.16 -11.10 6.53
CA VAL A 54 -2.20 -11.65 7.50
C VAL A 54 -1.88 -10.60 8.55
N GLU A 55 -1.46 -9.42 8.09
CA GLU A 55 -1.04 -8.32 8.94
C GLU A 55 -1.24 -7.01 8.18
N SER A 56 -1.51 -5.92 8.91
CA SER A 56 -1.75 -4.60 8.33
C SER A 56 -1.03 -3.52 9.10
N TRP A 57 -0.55 -2.52 8.37
CA TRP A 57 0.09 -1.34 8.90
C TRP A 57 -0.54 -0.11 8.28
N SER A 58 -0.63 0.97 9.05
CA SER A 58 -1.16 2.22 8.54
C SER A 58 -0.38 3.41 9.07
N LYS A 59 -0.43 4.51 8.33
CA LYS A 59 0.23 5.76 8.65
C LYS A 59 -0.60 6.93 8.16
N THR A 60 -0.76 7.93 9.02
CA THR A 60 -1.32 9.23 8.67
C THR A 60 -0.24 10.29 8.78
N THR A 61 -0.18 11.20 7.82
CA THR A 61 0.76 12.33 7.85
C THR A 61 0.21 13.53 7.09
N THR A 62 0.67 14.73 7.45
CA THR A 62 0.45 15.97 6.70
C THR A 62 1.65 16.32 5.79
N SER A 63 2.71 15.52 5.84
CA SER A 63 3.87 15.64 4.96
C SER A 63 3.51 15.41 3.48
N PHE A 64 4.42 15.78 2.58
CA PHE A 64 4.25 15.57 1.14
C PHE A 64 4.24 14.10 0.73
N SER A 65 4.72 13.19 1.57
CA SER A 65 4.69 11.75 1.31
C SER A 65 4.47 10.93 2.57
N ALA A 66 3.91 9.74 2.37
CA ALA A 66 3.80 8.69 3.37
C ALA A 66 4.45 7.42 2.83
N SER A 67 5.18 6.71 3.70
CA SER A 67 5.78 5.43 3.37
C SER A 67 5.60 4.43 4.52
N ILE A 68 5.31 3.18 4.17
CA ILE A 68 5.34 2.00 5.03
C ILE A 68 6.45 1.11 4.49
N SER A 69 7.33 0.62 5.37
CA SER A 69 8.42 -0.30 5.04
C SER A 69 8.57 -1.30 6.17
N GLU A 70 7.73 -2.32 6.18
CA GLU A 70 7.60 -3.26 7.28
C GLU A 70 8.08 -4.66 6.90
N LYS A 71 8.38 -5.47 7.91
CA LYS A 71 8.79 -6.85 7.73
C LYS A 71 7.88 -7.78 8.53
N SER A 72 7.55 -8.92 7.95
CA SER A 72 6.72 -9.94 8.61
C SER A 72 7.24 -11.33 8.25
N GLU A 73 7.23 -12.25 9.21
CA GLU A 73 7.62 -13.65 9.00
C GLU A 73 6.49 -14.40 8.28
N VAL A 74 6.86 -15.18 7.26
CA VAL A 74 5.93 -15.91 6.42
C VAL A 74 6.41 -17.34 6.19
N GLY A 75 5.46 -18.27 6.21
CA GLY A 75 5.66 -19.64 5.76
C GLY A 75 5.46 -19.78 4.25
N LYS A 76 5.57 -21.02 3.75
CA LYS A 76 5.32 -21.32 2.33
C LYS A 76 3.91 -20.91 1.89
N GLY A 77 3.79 -20.31 0.72
CA GLY A 77 2.51 -19.89 0.16
C GLY A 77 2.64 -18.73 -0.82
N SER A 78 1.50 -18.33 -1.39
CA SER A 78 1.41 -17.18 -2.29
C SER A 78 0.93 -15.95 -1.52
N TYR A 79 1.63 -14.83 -1.70
CA TYR A 79 1.43 -13.59 -0.98
C TYR A 79 1.33 -12.39 -1.92
N ARG A 80 0.61 -11.36 -1.49
CA ARG A 80 0.62 -10.03 -2.13
C ARG A 80 0.43 -8.94 -1.07
N VAL A 81 0.75 -7.71 -1.41
CA VAL A 81 0.44 -6.54 -0.59
C VAL A 81 -0.72 -5.80 -1.23
N ARG A 82 -1.76 -5.53 -0.43
CA ARG A 82 -2.82 -4.59 -0.77
C ARG A 82 -2.51 -3.26 -0.11
N THR A 83 -2.32 -2.21 -0.89
CA THR A 83 -2.08 -0.86 -0.37
C THR A 83 -3.28 0.02 -0.69
N TYR A 84 -3.93 0.53 0.35
CA TYR A 84 -4.98 1.55 0.28
C TYR A 84 -4.39 2.92 0.59
N TYR A 85 -4.85 3.94 -0.11
CA TYR A 85 -4.48 5.32 0.15
C TYR A 85 -5.70 6.24 0.13
N SER A 86 -5.59 7.32 0.88
CA SER A 86 -6.54 8.42 0.92
C SER A 86 -5.78 9.72 1.10
N VAL A 87 -5.94 10.66 0.17
CA VAL A 87 -5.30 11.98 0.22
C VAL A 87 -6.40 13.04 0.25
N ASP A 88 -6.54 13.72 1.38
CA ASP A 88 -7.48 14.83 1.49
C ASP A 88 -6.81 16.08 0.89
N GLY A 89 -7.56 16.85 0.11
CA GLY A 89 -7.11 18.13 -0.43
C GLY A 89 -8.25 19.13 -0.55
N ASN A 90 -7.95 20.34 -1.02
CA ASN A 90 -8.95 21.41 -1.13
C ASN A 90 -10.12 21.09 -2.08
N GLY A 91 -9.92 20.15 -3.02
CA GLY A 91 -10.96 19.68 -3.96
C GLY A 91 -11.71 18.42 -3.51
N GLY A 92 -11.47 17.93 -2.29
CA GLY A 92 -12.02 16.68 -1.78
C GLY A 92 -10.97 15.60 -1.56
N THR A 93 -11.42 14.41 -1.18
CA THR A 93 -10.58 13.26 -0.86
C THR A 93 -10.40 12.36 -2.07
N GLU A 94 -9.14 12.08 -2.43
CA GLU A 94 -8.80 11.09 -3.45
C GLU A 94 -8.37 9.79 -2.80
N THR A 95 -9.03 8.68 -3.15
CA THR A 95 -8.74 7.36 -2.59
C THR A 95 -8.48 6.33 -3.68
N GLY A 96 -7.81 5.25 -3.30
CA GLY A 96 -7.62 4.13 -4.20
C GLY A 96 -6.92 2.96 -3.52
N THR A 97 -6.91 1.84 -4.24
CA THR A 97 -6.26 0.60 -3.83
C THR A 97 -5.38 0.11 -4.96
N ILE A 98 -4.14 -0.24 -4.64
CA ILE A 98 -3.22 -0.91 -5.55
C ILE A 98 -2.70 -2.20 -4.92
N TYR A 99 -2.26 -3.12 -5.77
CA TYR A 99 -1.73 -4.42 -5.35
C TYR A 99 -0.30 -4.58 -5.85
N SER A 100 0.54 -5.23 -5.04
CA SER A 100 1.86 -5.66 -5.50
C SER A 100 1.72 -6.82 -6.49
N LYS A 101 2.85 -7.17 -7.11
CA LYS A 101 2.98 -8.50 -7.72
C LYS A 101 2.76 -9.58 -6.66
N GLU A 102 2.22 -10.70 -7.11
CA GLU A 102 2.07 -11.90 -6.30
C GLU A 102 3.43 -12.62 -6.24
N ILE A 103 3.80 -13.12 -5.07
CA ILE A 103 5.04 -13.87 -4.84
C ILE A 103 4.68 -15.19 -4.17
N THR A 104 5.19 -16.29 -4.75
CA THR A 104 5.11 -17.62 -4.13
C THR A 104 6.45 -17.93 -3.48
N TYR A 105 6.41 -18.25 -2.19
CA TYR A 105 7.54 -18.65 -1.35
C TYR A 105 7.42 -20.12 -0.95
#